data_AF-A0A327NMW8-F1
#
_entry.id   AF-A0A327NMW8-F1
#
_cell.length_a   1.000
_cell.length_b   1.000
_cell.length_c   1.000
_cell.angle_alpha   90.00
_cell.angle_beta   90.00
_cell.angle_gamma   90.00
#
_symmetry.space_group_name_H-M   'P 1'
#
loop_
_entity.id
_entity.type
_entity.pdbx_description
1 polymer ?
#
loop_
_entity_poly.entity_id
_entity_poly.type
_entity_poly.pdbx_seq_one_letter_code
_entity_poly.pdbx_strand_id
1 'polypeptide(L)'
;MNERIDPHYHFLKKYDKERWNNFRAELMRLELFTTFERSILKNEKVTLVNLPSWVRTCMVRFMPWWSQENFDTLTWPQLPELETAE
;
A
#
# COMPACT_ATOMS: atom_id res chain seq x y z
N MET A 1 -14.86 11.81 1.41
CA MET A 1 -14.33 10.49 1.84
C MET A 1 -12.82 10.61 1.81
N ASN A 2 -12.13 10.44 2.94
CA ASN A 2 -10.67 10.39 2.93
C ASN A 2 -10.26 8.98 2.51
N GLU A 3 -9.98 8.81 1.23
CA GLU A 3 -9.42 7.57 0.69
C GLU A 3 -8.00 7.40 1.25
N ARG A 4 -7.74 6.23 1.85
CA ARG A 4 -6.51 5.93 2.61
C ARG A 4 -5.88 4.65 2.09
N ILE A 5 -4.56 4.54 2.28
CA ILE A 5 -3.77 3.33 1.97
C ILE A 5 -4.04 2.20 2.97
N ASP A 6 -4.54 2.56 4.15
CA ASP A 6 -4.86 1.65 5.26
C ASP A 6 -5.64 0.40 4.82
N PRO A 7 -6.81 0.49 4.14
CA PRO A 7 -7.54 -0.67 3.65
C PRO A 7 -6.71 -1.59 2.73
N HIS A 8 -5.91 -1.04 1.80
CA HIS A 8 -5.03 -1.84 0.92
C HIS A 8 -3.90 -2.52 1.69
N TYR A 9 -3.34 -1.85 2.68
CA TYR A 9 -2.34 -2.43 3.57
C TYR A 9 -2.92 -3.55 4.43
N HIS A 10 -4.08 -3.33 5.04
CA HIS A 10 -4.76 -4.32 5.86
C HIS A 10 -5.21 -5.54 5.03
N PHE A 11 -5.65 -5.31 3.79
CA PHE A 11 -5.96 -6.36 2.83
C PHE A 11 -4.72 -7.21 2.54
N LEU A 12 -3.61 -6.59 2.15
CA LEU A 12 -2.35 -7.29 1.88
C LEU A 12 -1.91 -8.13 3.09
N LYS A 13 -1.92 -7.53 4.28
CA LYS A 13 -1.54 -8.19 5.54
C LYS A 13 -2.43 -9.40 5.89
N LYS A 14 -3.71 -9.36 5.54
CA LYS A 14 -4.68 -10.40 5.89
C LYS A 14 -4.74 -11.53 4.86
N TYR A 15 -4.77 -11.19 3.57
CA TYR A 15 -5.10 -12.12 2.50
C TYR A 15 -3.89 -12.58 1.69
N ASP A 16 -2.79 -11.84 1.69
CA ASP A 16 -1.58 -12.18 0.92
C ASP A 16 -0.34 -12.02 1.81
N LYS A 17 -0.16 -12.99 2.72
CA LYS A 17 0.94 -13.01 3.71
C LYS A 17 2.32 -13.03 3.05
N GLU A 18 2.47 -13.68 1.90
CA GLU A 18 3.75 -13.76 1.20
C GLU A 18 4.17 -12.38 0.70
N ARG A 19 3.29 -11.70 -0.04
CA ARG A 19 3.58 -10.34 -0.52
C ARG A 19 3.68 -9.35 0.63
N TRP A 20 2.88 -9.50 1.67
CA TRP A 20 3.02 -8.73 2.89
C TRP A 20 4.42 -8.88 3.51
N ASN A 21 4.91 -10.12 3.65
CA ASN A 21 6.24 -10.37 4.19
C ASN A 21 7.34 -9.77 3.30
N ASN A 22 7.21 -9.88 1.98
CA ASN A 22 8.16 -9.27 1.03
C ASN A 22 8.15 -7.74 1.07
N PHE A 23 6.97 -7.13 1.10
CA PHE A 23 6.79 -5.69 1.28
C PHE A 23 7.41 -5.20 2.59
N ARG A 24 7.09 -5.89 3.70
CA ARG A 24 7.64 -5.59 5.02
C ARG A 24 9.16 -5.75 5.04
N ALA A 25 9.69 -6.82 4.45
CA ALA A 25 11.12 -7.07 4.37
C ALA A 25 11.86 -5.97 3.61
N GLU A 26 11.32 -5.51 2.47
CA GLU A 26 11.92 -4.41 1.70
C GLU A 26 11.87 -3.10 2.48
N LEU A 27 10.75 -2.79 3.14
CA LEU A 27 10.65 -1.62 4.01
C LEU A 27 11.63 -1.67 5.20
N MET A 28 11.85 -2.84 5.78
CA MET A 28 12.85 -3.02 6.85
C MET A 28 14.27 -2.89 6.31
N ARG A 29 14.56 -3.43 5.12
CA ARG A 29 15.88 -3.29 4.45
C ARG A 29 16.22 -1.84 4.17
N LEU A 30 15.22 -1.03 3.85
CA LEU A 30 15.37 0.41 3.61
C LEU A 30 15.29 1.25 4.89
N GLU A 31 15.10 0.63 6.07
CA GLU A 31 14.89 1.31 7.36
C GLU A 31 13.65 2.25 7.38
N LEU A 32 12.72 2.06 6.45
CA LEU A 32 11.53 2.90 6.25
C LEU A 32 10.27 2.32 6.90
N PHE A 33 10.31 1.09 7.41
CA PHE A 33 9.14 0.41 7.99
C PHE A 33 8.48 1.21 9.12
N THR A 34 9.26 1.68 10.10
CA THR A 34 8.74 2.48 11.22
C THR A 34 8.13 3.80 10.74
N THR A 35 8.78 4.44 9.76
CA THR A 35 8.29 5.68 9.14
C THR A 35 6.99 5.44 8.38
N PHE A 36 6.88 4.32 7.67
CA PHE A 36 5.65 3.92 7.00
C PHE A 36 4.49 3.79 7.99
N GLU A 37 4.67 3.03 9.07
CA GLU A 37 3.59 2.81 10.04
C GLU A 37 3.19 4.08 10.80
N ARG A 38 4.16 4.93 11.16
CA ARG A 38 3.89 6.14 11.96
C ARG A 38 3.45 7.33 11.14
N SER A 39 4.07 7.54 9.99
CA SER A 39 3.92 8.78 9.21
C SER A 39 3.08 8.61 7.96
N ILE A 40 2.87 7.39 7.45
CA ILE A 40 2.05 7.12 6.27
C ILE A 40 0.70 6.50 6.68
N LEU A 41 0.70 5.36 7.36
CA LEU A 41 -0.56 4.68 7.73
C LEU A 41 -1.41 5.49 8.71
N LYS A 42 -0.78 6.01 9.76
CA LYS A 42 -1.49 6.76 10.83
C LYS A 42 -1.79 8.22 10.48
N ASN A 43 -1.23 8.74 9.38
CA ASN A 43 -1.37 10.15 9.04
C ASN A 43 -2.49 10.35 8.02
N GLU A 44 -3.58 10.96 8.47
CA GLU A 44 -4.76 11.24 7.64
C GLU A 44 -4.52 12.30 6.56
N LYS A 45 -3.44 13.06 6.67
CA LYS A 45 -3.05 14.06 5.66
C LYS A 45 -2.34 13.44 4.47
N VAL A 46 -1.95 12.16 4.55
CA VAL A 46 -1.26 11.49 3.45
C VAL A 46 -2.29 10.97 2.45
N THR A 47 -2.18 11.47 1.22
CA THR A 47 -3.00 11.17 0.04
C THR A 47 -2.10 10.75 -1.12
N LEU A 48 -2.66 10.30 -2.24
CA LEU A 48 -1.86 9.94 -3.42
C LEU A 48 -1.00 11.09 -3.96
N VAL A 49 -1.42 12.34 -3.74
CA VAL A 49 -0.69 13.54 -4.19
C VAL A 49 0.64 13.68 -3.45
N ASN A 50 0.62 13.56 -2.12
CA ASN A 50 1.79 13.80 -1.27
C ASN A 50 2.46 12.51 -0.77
N LEU A 51 2.03 11.36 -1.28
CA LEU A 51 2.63 10.08 -0.93
C LEU A 51 4.10 10.04 -1.38
N PRO A 52 5.05 9.68 -0.51
CA PRO A 52 6.45 9.59 -0.90
C PRO A 52 6.68 8.60 -2.03
N SER A 53 7.61 8.93 -2.94
CA SER A 53 7.93 8.10 -4.10
C SER A 53 8.32 6.67 -3.74
N TRP A 54 9.10 6.47 -2.66
CA TRP A 54 9.49 5.13 -2.20
C TRP A 54 8.29 4.27 -1.78
N VAL A 55 7.23 4.87 -1.24
CA VAL A 55 5.99 4.14 -0.91
C VAL A 55 5.31 3.71 -2.20
N ARG A 56 5.17 4.63 -3.17
CA ARG A 56 4.57 4.33 -4.50
C ARG A 56 5.30 3.16 -5.16
N THR A 57 6.63 3.20 -5.20
CA THR A 57 7.46 2.13 -5.77
C THR A 57 7.23 0.80 -5.04
N CYS A 58 7.17 0.80 -3.71
CA CYS A 58 6.89 -0.43 -2.95
C CYS A 58 5.48 -0.96 -3.22
N MET A 59 4.48 -0.08 -3.31
CA MET A 59 3.10 -0.49 -3.58
C MET A 59 2.96 -1.09 -4.97
N VAL A 60 3.46 -0.45 -6.03
CA VAL A 60 3.43 -1.02 -7.40
C VAL A 60 4.14 -2.37 -7.46
N ARG A 61 5.25 -2.53 -6.72
CA ARG A 61 6.05 -3.76 -6.75
C ARG A 61 5.41 -4.94 -6.02
N PHE A 62 4.77 -4.70 -4.89
CA PHE A 62 4.28 -5.76 -4.00
C PHE A 62 2.75 -5.86 -3.93
N MET A 63 2.02 -4.90 -4.50
CA MET A 63 0.57 -4.91 -4.58
C MET A 63 0.19 -4.79 -6.06
N PRO A 64 -0.08 -5.90 -6.77
CA PRO A 64 -0.23 -5.88 -8.23
C PRO A 64 -1.46 -5.10 -8.72
N TRP A 65 -2.43 -4.83 -7.85
CA TRP A 65 -3.57 -3.94 -8.15
C TRP A 65 -3.19 -2.45 -8.07
N TRP A 66 -1.97 -2.11 -7.64
CA TRP A 66 -1.41 -0.78 -7.76
C TRP A 66 -0.54 -0.68 -9.01
N SER A 67 -0.77 0.34 -9.80
CA SER A 67 0.04 0.71 -10.96
C SER A 67 0.58 2.13 -10.83
N GLN A 68 1.59 2.46 -11.64
CA GLN A 68 2.09 3.84 -11.72
C GLN A 68 0.99 4.80 -12.17
N GLU A 69 0.12 4.36 -13.09
CA GLU A 69 -1.02 5.14 -13.60
C GLU A 69 -2.01 5.51 -12.49
N ASN A 70 -2.22 4.66 -11.48
CA ASN A 70 -3.05 5.00 -10.31
C ASN A 70 -2.53 6.23 -9.57
N PHE A 71 -1.20 6.37 -9.46
CA PHE A 71 -0.59 7.52 -8.81
C PHE A 71 -0.58 8.77 -9.69
N ASP A 72 -0.43 8.60 -11.01
CA ASP A 72 -0.42 9.72 -11.96
C ASP A 72 -1.83 10.31 -12.15
N THR A 73 -2.85 9.46 -12.16
CA THR A 73 -4.26 9.86 -12.29
C THR A 73 -4.95 10.14 -10.96
N LEU A 74 -4.25 9.94 -9.84
CA LEU A 74 -4.80 10.04 -8.49
C LEU A 74 -6.02 9.13 -8.26
N THR A 75 -6.02 7.97 -8.92
CA THR A 75 -7.11 7.00 -8.86
C THR A 75 -6.78 5.89 -7.87
N TRP A 76 -7.66 5.67 -6.91
CA TRP A 76 -7.54 4.54 -5.98
C TRP A 76 -7.96 3.24 -6.68
N PRO A 77 -7.08 2.23 -6.76
CA PRO A 77 -7.48 0.94 -7.30
C PRO A 77 -8.47 0.28 -6.36
N GLN A 78 -9.44 -0.42 -6.93
CA GLN A 78 -10.34 -1.26 -6.15
C GLN A 78 -9.54 -2.40 -5.53
N LEU A 79 -9.89 -2.76 -4.29
CA LEU A 79 -9.33 -3.97 -3.70
C LEU A 79 -9.83 -5.18 -4.49
N PRO A 80 -9.00 -6.22 -4.66
CA PRO A 80 -9.48 -7.46 -5.25
C PRO A 80 -10.71 -7.93 -4.48
N GLU A 81 -11.79 -8.22 -5.21
CA GLU A 81 -12.87 -9.01 -4.63
C GLU A 81 -12.25 -10.35 -4.27
N LEU A 82 -12.27 -10.68 -2.99
CA LEU A 82 -11.89 -12.00 -2.55
C LEU A 82 -12.97 -12.90 -3.11
N GLU A 83 -12.65 -13.67 -4.14
CA GLU A 83 -13.43 -14.86 -4.44
C GLU A 83 -13.45 -15.65 -3.14
N THR A 84 -14.60 -15.61 -2.45
CA THR A 84 -14.91 -16.56 -1.41
C THR A 84 -14.74 -17.92 -2.06
N ALA A 85 -13.60 -18.56 -1.79
CA ALA A 85 -13.45 -19.98 -2.07
C ALA A 85 -14.51 -20.68 -1.22
N GLU A 86 -15.66 -20.93 -1.84
CA GLU A 86 -16.69 -21.88 -1.39
C GLU A 86 -16.10 -23.29 -1.29
#